data_AF-A0A0S8KID2-F1
#
_entry.id   AF-A0A0S8KID2-F1
#
_cell.length_a   1.000
_cell.length_b   1.000
_cell.length_c   1.000
_cell.angle_alpha   90.00
_cell.angle_beta   90.00
_cell.angle_gamma   90.00
#
_symmetry.space_group_name_H-M   'P 1'
#
loop_
_entity.id
_entity.type
_entity.pdbx_description
1 polymer ?
#
loop_
_entity_poly.entity_id
_entity_poly.type
_entity_poly.pdbx_seq_one_letter_code
_entity_poly.pdbx_strand_id
1 'polypeptide(L)'
;FVLADVERGKAQYKFVELASTRRFVTIEVQADGADPMAQVEEAIAVHNIKDAVVRLIIHTTMEKNRLLHDNEIHKLLSEAFKVATVVRDVERVSRLRLGSDQTIEQMTPLEVLERYLQVRQVPKERIEKLLEYAQRVMSTES
;
A
#
# COMPACT_ATOMS: atom_id res chain seq x y z
N PHE A 1 -5.76 -5.97 -32.61
CA PHE A 1 -5.09 -4.99 -33.50
C PHE A 1 -6.15 -4.24 -34.29
N VAL A 2 -5.80 -3.16 -35.00
CA VAL A 2 -6.75 -2.39 -35.83
C VAL A 2 -6.45 -2.62 -37.30
N LEU A 3 -7.47 -2.93 -38.09
CA LEU A 3 -7.41 -2.86 -39.54
C LEU A 3 -8.05 -1.54 -39.97
N ALA A 4 -7.33 -0.72 -40.70
CA ALA A 4 -7.83 0.52 -41.25
C ALA A 4 -7.78 0.46 -42.78
N ASP A 5 -8.89 0.83 -43.41
CA ASP A 5 -9.01 1.03 -44.84
C ASP A 5 -9.12 2.54 -45.10
N VAL A 6 -8.24 3.06 -45.96
CA VAL A 6 -7.99 4.50 -46.09
C VAL A 6 -8.00 4.92 -47.55
N GLU A 7 -8.87 5.87 -47.86
CA GLU A 7 -8.96 6.57 -49.14
C GLU A 7 -8.86 8.09 -48.93
N ARG A 8 -8.61 8.85 -50.00
CA ARG A 8 -8.48 10.30 -49.89
C ARG A 8 -9.78 10.93 -49.38
N GLY A 9 -9.75 11.45 -48.15
CA GLY A 9 -10.90 12.09 -47.50
C GLY A 9 -11.83 11.12 -46.77
N LYS A 10 -11.52 9.82 -46.69
CA LYS A 10 -12.34 8.81 -46.03
C LYS A 10 -11.48 7.73 -45.37
N ALA A 11 -11.75 7.41 -44.11
CA ALA A 11 -11.11 6.29 -43.43
C ALA A 11 -12.17 5.46 -42.70
N GLN A 12 -12.10 4.14 -42.84
CA GLN A 12 -12.89 3.19 -42.08
C GLN A 12 -11.95 2.29 -41.29
N TYR A 13 -12.30 1.96 -40.06
CA TYR A 13 -11.50 1.05 -39.26
C TYR A 13 -12.36 -0.02 -38.60
N LYS A 14 -11.74 -1.18 -38.40
CA LYS A 14 -12.30 -2.31 -37.66
C LYS A 14 -11.32 -2.75 -36.60
N PHE A 15 -11.80 -2.80 -35.36
CA PHE A 15 -11.06 -3.44 -34.28
C PHE A 15 -11.18 -4.96 -34.41
N VAL A 16 -10.02 -5.63 -34.42
CA VAL A 16 -9.96 -7.10 -34.39
C VAL A 16 -9.46 -7.51 -33.01
N GLU A 17 -10.40 -8.03 -32.21
CA GLU A 17 -10.11 -8.63 -30.91
C GLU A 17 -9.28 -9.90 -31.08
N LEU A 18 -8.30 -10.08 -30.18
CA LEU A 18 -7.48 -11.28 -30.16
C LEU A 18 -8.24 -12.37 -29.39
N ALA A 19 -8.52 -13.49 -30.07
CA ALA A 19 -9.35 -14.56 -29.52
C ALA A 19 -8.67 -15.36 -28.38
N SER A 20 -7.34 -15.31 -28.27
CA SER A 20 -6.58 -16.02 -27.24
C SER A 20 -5.59 -15.09 -26.56
N THR A 21 -6.08 -14.29 -25.62
CA THR A 21 -5.24 -13.51 -24.71
C THR A 21 -5.30 -14.12 -23.32
N ARG A 22 -4.17 -14.09 -22.61
CA ARG A 22 -4.15 -14.50 -21.20
C ARG A 22 -4.78 -13.41 -20.35
N ARG A 23 -5.53 -13.82 -19.33
CA ARG A 23 -6.11 -12.92 -18.35
C ARG A 23 -5.02 -12.29 -17.49
N PHE A 24 -5.24 -11.05 -17.09
CA PHE A 24 -4.44 -10.38 -16.07
C PHE A 24 -5.27 -10.30 -14.79
N VAL A 25 -4.72 -10.81 -13.69
CA VAL A 25 -5.40 -10.82 -12.39
C VAL A 25 -4.55 -10.02 -11.41
N THR A 26 -5.13 -8.98 -10.81
CA THR A 26 -4.52 -8.29 -9.67
C THR A 26 -5.23 -8.75 -8.41
N ILE A 27 -4.44 -9.17 -7.43
CA ILE A 27 -4.91 -9.58 -6.10
C ILE A 27 -4.30 -8.58 -5.12
N GLU A 28 -5.15 -7.95 -4.33
CA GLU A 28 -4.76 -6.95 -3.35
C GLU A 28 -5.34 -7.35 -1.99
N VAL A 29 -4.49 -7.37 -0.96
CA VAL A 29 -4.84 -7.89 0.36
C VAL A 29 -4.19 -7.06 1.47
N GLN A 30 -4.96 -6.80 2.54
CA GLN A 30 -4.44 -6.29 3.80
C GLN A 30 -4.10 -7.46 4.73
N ALA A 31 -2.82 -7.63 5.04
CA ALA A 31 -2.29 -8.75 5.80
C ALA A 31 -1.72 -8.29 7.16
N ASP A 32 -2.59 -7.73 8.02
CA ASP A 32 -2.25 -7.22 9.36
C ASP A 32 -2.88 -8.00 10.51
N GLY A 33 -3.63 -9.04 10.20
CA GLY A 33 -4.34 -9.87 11.15
C GLY A 33 -3.41 -10.71 12.04
N ALA A 34 -4.02 -11.61 12.80
CA ALA A 34 -3.28 -12.54 13.65
C ALA A 34 -2.33 -13.42 12.82
N ASP A 35 -2.79 -13.87 11.65
CA ASP A 35 -2.03 -14.68 10.69
C ASP A 35 -2.02 -14.01 9.29
N PRO A 36 -0.97 -13.23 8.97
CA PRO A 36 -0.82 -12.60 7.67
C PRO A 36 -0.74 -13.58 6.50
N MET A 37 -0.18 -14.79 6.71
CA MET A 37 -0.05 -15.77 5.64
C MET A 37 -1.40 -16.36 5.26
N ALA A 38 -2.24 -16.69 6.26
CA ALA A 38 -3.59 -17.16 6.03
C ALA A 38 -4.44 -16.12 5.26
N GLN A 39 -4.32 -14.83 5.59
CA GLN A 39 -5.03 -13.77 4.87
C GLN A 39 -4.61 -13.68 3.40
N VAL A 40 -3.31 -13.87 3.11
CA VAL A 40 -2.82 -13.91 1.72
C VAL A 40 -3.33 -15.15 0.99
N GLU A 41 -3.35 -16.32 1.63
CA GLU A 41 -3.91 -17.55 1.06
C GLU A 41 -5.39 -17.40 0.70
N GLU A 42 -6.21 -16.88 1.63
CA GLU A 42 -7.64 -16.63 1.40
C GLU A 42 -7.86 -15.65 0.25
N ALA A 43 -7.07 -14.57 0.19
CA ALA A 43 -7.17 -13.60 -0.89
C ALA A 43 -6.78 -14.19 -2.25
N ILE A 44 -5.83 -15.12 -2.31
CA ILE A 44 -5.48 -15.83 -3.54
C ILE A 44 -6.59 -16.80 -3.94
N ALA A 45 -7.15 -17.54 -2.98
CA ALA A 45 -8.15 -18.59 -3.22
C ALA A 45 -9.45 -18.08 -3.86
N VAL A 46 -9.86 -16.83 -3.59
CA VAL A 46 -11.07 -16.26 -4.20
C VAL A 46 -10.88 -15.83 -5.66
N HIS A 47 -9.65 -15.86 -6.17
CA HIS A 47 -9.33 -15.49 -7.55
C HIS A 47 -8.99 -16.72 -8.39
N ASN A 48 -9.59 -16.82 -9.58
CA ASN A 48 -9.16 -17.81 -10.56
C ASN A 48 -7.86 -17.35 -11.25
N ILE A 49 -6.72 -17.80 -10.72
CA ILE A 49 -5.39 -17.48 -11.22
C ILE A 49 -4.87 -18.42 -12.32
N LYS A 50 -5.56 -19.52 -12.57
CA LYS A 50 -5.11 -20.54 -13.52
C LYS A 50 -4.88 -19.95 -14.91
N ASP A 51 -3.70 -20.23 -15.46
CA ASP A 51 -3.22 -19.75 -16.77
C ASP A 51 -3.18 -18.22 -16.93
N ALA A 52 -3.31 -17.46 -15.83
CA ALA A 52 -3.32 -16.01 -15.83
C ALA A 52 -1.93 -15.40 -15.57
N VAL A 53 -1.76 -14.14 -15.95
CA VAL A 53 -0.66 -13.29 -15.50
C VAL A 53 -1.10 -12.59 -14.21
N VAL A 54 -0.44 -12.90 -13.09
CA VAL A 54 -0.88 -12.46 -11.75
C VAL A 54 0.03 -11.37 -11.19
N ARG A 55 -0.58 -10.33 -10.61
CA ARG A 55 0.08 -9.35 -9.75
C ARG A 55 -0.51 -9.45 -8.35
N LEU A 56 0.33 -9.72 -7.35
CA LEU A 56 -0.08 -9.74 -5.95
C LEU A 56 0.46 -8.49 -5.24
N ILE A 57 -0.40 -7.78 -4.51
CA ILE A 57 -0.05 -6.62 -3.69
C ILE A 57 -0.50 -6.92 -2.26
N ILE A 58 0.46 -6.97 -1.35
CA ILE A 58 0.24 -7.25 0.06
C ILE A 58 0.53 -5.97 0.84
N HIS A 59 -0.50 -5.37 1.39
CA HIS A 59 -0.41 -4.26 2.34
C HIS A 59 -0.24 -4.84 3.74
N THR A 60 0.79 -4.42 4.46
CA THR A 60 1.09 -4.99 5.78
C THR A 60 1.95 -4.03 6.60
N THR A 61 1.99 -4.23 7.91
CA THR A 61 2.91 -3.53 8.81
C THR A 61 4.30 -4.16 8.84
N MET A 62 5.30 -3.43 9.36
CA MET A 62 6.67 -3.95 9.48
C MET A 62 6.77 -5.21 10.33
N GLU A 63 5.96 -5.31 11.39
CA GLU A 63 5.92 -6.47 12.28
C GLU A 63 5.34 -7.69 11.58
N LYS A 64 4.21 -7.51 10.88
CA LYS A 64 3.48 -8.57 10.20
C LYS A 64 4.18 -9.04 8.92
N ASN A 65 4.87 -8.14 8.22
CA ASN A 65 5.68 -8.47 7.04
C ASN A 65 6.72 -9.57 7.31
N ARG A 66 7.26 -9.66 8.54
CA ARG A 66 8.23 -10.69 8.92
C ARG A 66 7.64 -12.10 8.97
N LEU A 67 6.32 -12.21 9.06
CA LEU A 67 5.58 -13.47 9.10
C LEU A 67 5.21 -13.98 7.70
N LEU A 68 5.44 -13.18 6.65
CA LEU A 68 5.16 -13.56 5.27
C LEU A 68 6.34 -14.30 4.65
N HIS A 69 6.12 -15.56 4.24
CA HIS A 69 7.15 -16.40 3.64
C HIS A 69 7.04 -16.39 2.11
N ASP A 70 8.07 -15.90 1.42
CA ASP A 70 8.07 -15.84 -0.05
C ASP A 70 7.86 -17.21 -0.69
N ASN A 71 8.51 -18.24 -0.16
CA ASN A 71 8.39 -19.60 -0.71
C ASN A 71 6.94 -20.13 -0.66
N GLU A 72 6.17 -19.79 0.37
CA GLU A 72 4.78 -20.20 0.49
C GLU A 72 3.89 -19.41 -0.46
N ILE A 73 4.10 -18.08 -0.55
CA ILE A 73 3.40 -17.22 -1.51
C ILE A 73 3.62 -17.70 -2.95
N HIS A 74 4.85 -18.09 -3.31
CA HIS A 74 5.14 -18.61 -4.65
C HIS A 74 4.46 -19.95 -4.93
N LYS A 75 4.31 -20.82 -3.92
CA LYS A 75 3.56 -22.08 -4.05
C LYS A 75 2.07 -21.82 -4.29
N LEU A 76 1.48 -20.89 -3.56
CA LEU A 76 0.07 -20.50 -3.73
C LEU A 76 -0.21 -19.95 -5.14
N LEU A 77 0.78 -19.31 -5.76
CA LEU A 77 0.67 -18.75 -7.11
C LEU A 77 1.09 -19.73 -8.23
N SER A 78 1.38 -20.99 -7.92
CA SER A 78 1.98 -21.95 -8.86
C SER A 78 1.10 -22.32 -10.07
N GLU A 79 -0.23 -22.18 -9.96
CA GLU A 79 -1.16 -22.42 -11.08
C GLU A 79 -1.21 -21.25 -12.08
N ALA A 80 -0.63 -20.10 -11.74
CA ALA A 80 -0.55 -18.97 -12.64
C ALA A 80 0.35 -19.30 -13.83
N PHE A 81 0.00 -18.79 -15.00
CA PHE A 81 0.90 -18.85 -16.15
C PHE A 81 2.19 -18.06 -15.89
N LYS A 82 2.06 -16.91 -15.23
CA LYS A 82 3.19 -16.06 -14.85
C LYS A 82 2.83 -15.18 -13.66
N VAL A 83 3.70 -15.13 -12.66
CA VAL A 83 3.67 -14.07 -11.64
C VAL A 83 4.42 -12.86 -12.19
N ALA A 84 3.71 -11.78 -12.45
CA ALA A 84 4.29 -10.52 -12.93
C ALA A 84 5.10 -9.83 -11.83
N THR A 85 4.53 -9.76 -10.62
CA THR A 85 5.19 -9.22 -9.43
C THR A 85 4.45 -9.61 -8.16
N VAL A 86 5.19 -9.69 -7.06
CA VAL A 86 4.68 -9.73 -5.69
C VAL A 86 5.20 -8.48 -4.99
N VAL A 87 4.31 -7.54 -4.70
CA VAL A 87 4.63 -6.28 -4.02
C VAL A 87 4.27 -6.42 -2.55
N ARG A 88 5.20 -6.08 -1.66
CA ARG A 88 4.93 -5.91 -0.24
C ARG A 88 4.94 -4.41 0.08
N ASP A 89 3.76 -3.81 0.17
CA ASP A 89 3.61 -2.43 0.58
C ASP A 89 3.60 -2.37 2.10
N VAL A 90 4.81 -2.24 2.65
CA VAL A 90 5.00 -2.25 4.10
C VAL A 90 4.79 -0.85 4.64
N GLU A 91 3.74 -0.67 5.43
CA GLU A 91 3.47 0.60 6.09
C GLU A 91 4.64 0.94 7.02
N ARG A 92 5.36 2.00 6.65
CA ARG A 92 6.45 2.56 7.46
C ARG A 92 5.87 3.71 8.28
N VAL A 93 5.92 3.55 9.60
CA VAL A 93 5.54 4.59 10.60
C VAL A 93 6.37 5.89 10.50
N SER A 94 7.20 6.07 9.46
CA SER A 94 8.07 7.22 9.26
C SER A 94 7.53 8.26 8.28
N ARG A 95 6.30 8.14 7.79
CA ARG A 95 5.60 9.25 7.11
C ARG A 95 4.34 9.62 7.89
N LEU A 96 4.56 10.17 9.08
CA LEU A 96 3.56 11.00 9.76
C LEU A 96 3.22 12.17 8.83
N ARG A 97 2.13 12.07 8.06
CA ARG A 97 1.52 13.25 7.43
C ARG A 97 0.82 13.99 8.57
N LEU A 98 1.47 15.00 9.13
CA LEU A 98 0.96 15.86 10.22
C LEU A 98 -0.22 16.77 9.79
N GLY A 99 -0.96 16.39 8.76
CA GLY A 99 -1.94 17.20 8.04
C GLY A 99 -1.41 17.64 6.68
N SER A 100 -2.29 17.77 5.70
CA SER A 100 -1.99 18.39 4.40
C SER A 100 -1.71 19.89 4.57
N ASP A 101 -0.43 20.26 4.57
CA ASP A 101 0.22 21.49 4.06
C ASP A 101 -0.44 22.89 4.19
N GLN A 102 -1.36 23.15 5.12
CA GLN A 102 -1.75 24.55 5.44
C GLN A 102 -1.89 24.86 6.94
N THR A 103 -2.01 23.85 7.81
CA THR A 103 -2.20 24.09 9.25
C THR A 103 -0.91 24.06 10.06
N ILE A 104 0.15 23.39 9.57
CA ILE A 104 1.40 23.22 10.34
C ILE A 104 2.18 24.54 10.44
N GLU A 105 2.21 25.35 9.37
CA GLU A 105 2.93 26.63 9.37
C GLU A 105 2.37 27.66 10.36
N GLN A 106 1.11 27.48 10.78
CA GLN A 106 0.43 28.36 11.74
C GLN A 106 0.54 27.85 13.18
N MET A 107 1.06 26.64 13.40
CA MET A 107 1.16 26.02 14.72
C MET A 107 2.45 26.45 15.42
N THR A 108 2.33 26.71 16.71
CA THR A 108 3.48 26.85 17.60
C THR A 108 4.27 25.54 17.68
N PRO A 109 5.58 25.58 17.99
CA PRO A 109 6.37 24.36 18.15
C PRO A 109 5.77 23.36 19.15
N LEU A 110 5.08 23.83 20.20
CA LEU A 110 4.40 22.98 21.18
C LEU A 110 3.17 22.27 20.60
N GLU A 111 2.35 22.97 19.82
CA GLU A 111 1.21 22.37 19.15
C GLU A 111 1.65 21.33 18.11
N VAL A 112 2.76 21.60 17.39
CA VAL A 112 3.36 20.63 16.47
C VAL A 112 3.84 19.39 17.22
N LEU A 113 4.51 19.59 18.35
CA LEU A 113 4.97 18.49 19.21
C LEU A 113 3.80 17.68 19.77
N GLU A 114 2.74 18.33 20.24
CA GLU A 114 1.53 17.66 20.73
C GLU A 114 0.90 16.80 19.62
N ARG A 115 0.67 17.37 18.43
CA ARG A 115 0.11 16.64 17.28
C ARG A 115 1.01 15.46 16.89
N TYR A 116 2.33 15.64 16.90
CA TYR A 116 3.27 14.55 16.65
C TYR A 116 3.09 13.40 17.64
N LEU A 117 2.99 13.69 18.93
CA LEU A 117 2.81 12.68 19.99
C LEU A 117 1.44 11.98 19.90
N GLN A 118 0.39 12.71 19.53
CA GLN A 118 -0.94 12.16 19.30
C GLN A 118 -0.97 11.18 18.13
N VAL A 119 -0.34 11.52 16.98
CA VAL A 119 -0.28 10.61 15.83
C VAL A 119 0.58 9.37 16.14
N ARG A 120 1.56 9.51 17.05
CA ARG A 120 2.32 8.38 17.61
C ARG A 120 1.54 7.56 18.65
N GLN A 121 0.27 7.89 18.91
CA GLN A 121 -0.58 7.22 19.90
C GLN A 121 0.05 7.15 21.30
N VAL A 122 0.83 8.18 21.67
CA VAL A 122 1.40 8.27 23.02
C VAL A 122 0.25 8.48 24.03
N PRO A 123 0.25 7.78 25.18
CA PRO A 123 -0.79 7.97 26.21
C PRO A 123 -0.87 9.44 26.66
N LYS A 124 -2.08 9.93 26.90
CA LYS A 124 -2.36 11.36 27.17
C LYS A 124 -1.55 11.89 28.36
N GLU A 125 -1.45 11.13 29.44
CA GLU A 125 -0.70 11.50 30.65
C GLU A 125 0.79 11.65 30.38
N ARG A 126 1.30 10.92 29.38
CA ARG A 126 2.69 11.00 28.93
C ARG A 126 2.90 12.17 27.97
N ILE A 127 1.90 12.52 27.15
CA ILE A 127 1.94 13.71 26.31
C ILE A 127 2.06 14.96 27.20
N GLU A 128 1.21 15.09 28.22
CA GLU A 128 1.20 16.23 29.14
C GLU A 128 2.57 16.46 29.79
N LYS A 129 3.20 15.38 30.31
CA LYS A 129 4.56 15.46 30.88
C LYS A 129 5.61 15.86 29.86
N LEU A 130 5.56 15.32 28.64
CA LEU A 130 6.53 15.65 27.59
C LEU A 130 6.42 17.10 27.14
N LEU A 131 5.21 17.65 27.06
CA LEU A 131 4.98 19.07 26.77
C LEU A 131 5.49 19.98 27.90
N GLU A 132 5.31 19.58 29.16
CA GLU A 132 5.86 20.32 30.31
C GLU A 132 7.40 20.41 30.23
N TYR A 133 8.08 19.30 29.95
CA TYR A 133 9.53 19.30 29.79
C TYR A 133 9.98 20.11 28.58
N ALA A 134 9.28 19.99 27.45
CA ALA A 134 9.58 20.76 26.25
C ALA A 134 9.49 22.27 26.51
N GLN A 135 8.44 22.73 27.20
CA GLN A 135 8.27 24.12 27.59
C GLN A 135 9.46 24.63 28.43
N ARG A 136 9.91 23.84 29.42
CA ARG A 136 11.05 24.21 30.28
C ARG A 136 12.36 24.35 29.48
N VAL A 137 12.62 23.42 28.55
CA VAL A 137 13.81 23.47 27.69
C VAL A 137 13.76 24.71 26.80
N MET A 138 12.63 24.96 26.14
CA MET A 138 12.46 26.11 25.26
C MET A 138 12.56 27.45 25.99
N SER A 139 12.10 27.53 27.24
CA SER A 139 12.24 28.72 28.08
C SER A 139 13.65 28.94 28.64
N THR A 140 14.54 27.94 28.55
CA THR A 140 15.94 28.04 29.01
C THR A 140 16.88 28.51 27.89
N GLU A 141 16.45 28.45 26.62
CA GLU A 141 17.21 28.91 25.44
C GLU A 141 16.90 30.36 25.01
N SER A 142 16.16 31.13 25.83
CA SER A 142 15.92 32.58 25.64
C SER A 142 16.74 33.41 26.62
#